data_AF-A0AAF0PT80-F1
#
_entry.id   AF-A0AAF0PT80-F1
#
_cell.length_a   1.000
_cell.length_b   1.000
_cell.length_c   1.000
_cell.angle_alpha   90.00
_cell.angle_beta   90.00
_cell.angle_gamma   90.00
#
_symmetry.space_group_name_H-M   'P 1'
#
loop_
_entity.id
_entity.type
_entity.pdbx_description
1 polymer ?
#
loop_
_entity_poly.entity_id
_entity_poly.type
_entity_poly.pdbx_seq_one_letter_code
_entity_poly.pdbx_strand_id
1 'polypeptide(L)'
;MSFGLTNAPVTFMDLLNRVFRQYLDMFVIVFIDDILIYSKSENEHVDHLRIVLQVLKDQQLFAKFSKCEFWLRSITFLGHIVSSKGIEVDTKKMDAVKSWRRPLTPSDIRSFLGLSGYYRRFLEGFSSITSLLMTLTQKKAKFEWSNACEKIFQELKDRLTFAPVLTLPEGTYGFIVHCDPSRVGLGCVLMQNGKVIAYSSRQLKVHEKNYPTHDLELAAIVFALKI
;
A
#
# COMPACT_ATOMS: atom_id res chain seq x y z
N MET A 1 2.68 -16.38 24.42
CA MET A 1 1.30 -15.91 24.21
C MET A 1 0.51 -17.01 23.53
N SER A 2 -0.74 -17.26 23.94
CA SER A 2 -1.61 -18.24 23.28
C SER A 2 -2.22 -17.65 22.00
N PHE A 3 -2.46 -18.50 21.00
CA PHE A 3 -3.17 -18.12 19.78
C PHE A 3 -4.63 -17.73 20.08
N GLY A 4 -5.16 -16.76 19.33
CA GLY A 4 -6.56 -16.33 19.43
C GLY A 4 -6.83 -15.17 20.39
N LEU A 5 -5.85 -14.73 21.16
CA LEU A 5 -5.96 -13.52 21.98
C LEU A 5 -5.91 -12.26 21.10
N THR A 6 -6.93 -11.42 21.19
CA THR A 6 -7.10 -10.21 20.37
C THR A 6 -5.87 -9.28 20.40
N ASN A 7 -5.23 -9.14 21.56
CA ASN A 7 -4.08 -8.25 21.73
C ASN A 7 -2.72 -8.93 21.54
N ALA A 8 -2.67 -10.24 21.30
CA ALA A 8 -1.39 -10.93 21.15
C ALA A 8 -0.52 -10.38 20.01
N PRO A 9 -1.05 -10.07 18.81
CA PRO A 9 -0.25 -9.49 17.73
C PRO A 9 0.33 -8.11 18.09
N VAL A 10 -0.47 -7.28 18.76
CA VAL A 10 -0.06 -5.92 19.16
C VAL A 10 1.02 -5.98 20.24
N THR A 11 0.85 -6.83 21.25
CA THR A 11 1.86 -7.03 22.29
C THR A 11 3.16 -7.60 21.73
N PHE A 12 3.09 -8.52 20.77
CA PHE A 12 4.27 -9.08 20.15
C PHE A 12 5.00 -8.06 19.27
N MET A 13 4.25 -7.25 18.52
CA MET A 13 4.81 -6.14 17.75
C MET A 13 5.50 -5.10 18.65
N ASP A 14 4.89 -4.72 19.79
CA ASP A 14 5.52 -3.82 20.77
C ASP A 14 6.81 -4.41 21.34
N LEU A 15 6.82 -5.71 21.67
CA LEU A 15 8.04 -6.40 22.10
C LEU A 15 9.14 -6.33 21.04
N LEU A 16 8.86 -6.73 19.80
CA LEU A 16 9.86 -6.72 18.74
C LEU A 16 10.33 -5.29 18.42
N ASN A 17 9.43 -4.30 18.44
CA ASN A 17 9.81 -2.90 18.25
C ASN A 17 10.76 -2.40 19.35
N ARG A 18 10.58 -2.83 20.61
CA ARG A 18 11.50 -2.49 21.70
C ARG A 18 12.84 -3.18 21.55
N VAL A 19 12.84 -4.46 21.18
CA VAL A 19 14.04 -5.27 20.97
C VAL A 19 14.88 -4.73 19.82
N PHE A 20 14.25 -4.43 18.69
CA PHE A 20 14.93 -3.93 17.48
C PHE A 20 15.01 -2.41 17.41
N ARG A 21 14.60 -1.67 18.45
CA ARG A 21 14.48 -0.20 18.44
C ARG A 21 15.69 0.51 17.86
N GLN A 22 16.89 0.01 18.17
CA GLN A 22 18.15 0.59 17.72
C GLN A 22 18.43 0.37 16.23
N TYR A 23 17.74 -0.56 15.57
CA TYR A 23 17.96 -1.00 14.19
C TYR A 23 16.74 -0.78 13.26
N LEU A 24 15.60 -0.41 13.85
CA LEU A 24 14.38 -0.06 13.12
C LEU A 24 14.66 1.07 12.12
N ASP A 25 14.11 0.92 10.92
CA ASP A 25 14.20 1.89 9.81
C ASP A 25 15.62 2.21 9.32
N MET A 26 16.65 1.56 9.87
CA MET A 26 18.02 1.61 9.32
C MET A 26 18.31 0.42 8.41
N PHE A 27 18.03 -0.80 8.91
CA PHE A 27 18.18 -2.04 8.15
C PHE A 27 17.21 -3.15 8.56
N VAL A 28 16.38 -2.89 9.57
CA VAL A 28 15.33 -3.81 10.04
C VAL A 28 13.97 -3.14 9.94
N ILE A 29 13.01 -3.85 9.37
CA ILE A 29 11.58 -3.52 9.46
C ILE A 29 10.89 -4.70 10.15
N VAL A 30 10.06 -4.40 11.14
CA VAL A 30 9.29 -5.40 11.87
C VAL A 30 7.81 -5.17 11.62
N PHE A 31 7.10 -6.25 11.30
CA PHE A 31 5.64 -6.24 11.23
C PHE A 31 5.05 -7.51 11.84
N ILE A 32 4.45 -7.37 13.03
CA ILE A 32 3.87 -8.49 13.80
C ILE A 32 4.92 -9.58 14.01
N ASP A 33 4.90 -10.65 13.22
CA ASP A 33 5.80 -11.81 13.35
C ASP A 33 6.93 -11.80 12.31
N ASP A 34 6.85 -10.92 11.30
CA ASP A 34 7.79 -10.88 10.19
C ASP A 34 8.87 -9.83 10.42
N ILE A 35 10.13 -10.24 10.25
CA ILE A 35 11.31 -9.37 10.33
C ILE A 35 11.95 -9.30 8.95
N LEU A 36 11.91 -8.13 8.33
CA LEU A 36 12.58 -7.85 7.07
C LEU A 36 13.94 -7.20 7.34
N ILE A 37 14.99 -7.79 6.78
CA ILE A 37 16.37 -7.29 6.88
C ILE A 37 16.81 -6.88 5.50
N TYR A 38 17.27 -5.64 5.34
CA TYR A 38 17.73 -5.11 4.06
C TYR A 38 19.10 -4.42 4.20
N SER A 39 19.89 -4.47 3.13
CA SER A 39 21.25 -3.94 3.10
C SER A 39 21.59 -3.46 1.68
N LYS A 40 22.57 -2.56 1.55
CA LYS A 40 23.00 -2.07 0.23
C LYS A 40 24.02 -2.99 -0.43
N SER A 41 24.83 -3.68 0.37
CA SER A 41 25.84 -4.64 -0.11
C SER A 41 25.72 -6.00 0.57
N GLU A 42 26.28 -7.02 -0.06
CA GLU A 42 26.32 -8.38 0.49
C GLU A 42 27.14 -8.44 1.79
N ASN A 43 28.24 -7.70 1.87
CA ASN A 43 29.08 -7.63 3.08
C ASN A 43 28.32 -7.03 4.26
N GLU A 44 27.65 -5.88 4.05
CA GLU A 44 26.77 -5.29 5.07
C GLU A 44 25.63 -6.24 5.46
N HIS A 45 25.13 -7.03 4.50
CA HIS A 45 24.07 -8.00 4.78
C HIS A 45 24.52 -9.11 5.71
N VAL A 46 25.76 -9.61 5.58
CA VAL A 46 26.33 -10.57 6.54
C VAL A 46 26.32 -9.97 7.96
N ASP A 47 26.77 -8.74 8.10
CA ASP A 47 26.87 -8.07 9.40
C ASP A 47 25.49 -7.79 10.00
N HIS A 48 24.55 -7.28 9.20
CA HIS A 48 23.16 -7.07 9.62
C HIS A 48 22.48 -8.37 10.05
N LEU A 49 22.67 -9.46 9.29
CA LEU A 49 22.15 -10.79 9.67
C LEU A 49 22.74 -11.26 10.99
N ARG A 50 24.06 -11.10 11.19
CA ARG A 50 24.73 -11.48 12.44
C ARG A 50 24.16 -10.71 13.63
N ILE A 51 23.98 -9.39 13.49
CA ILE A 51 23.39 -8.54 14.53
C ILE A 51 21.97 -9.01 14.87
N VAL A 52 21.11 -9.20 13.86
CA VAL A 52 19.70 -9.56 14.09
C VAL A 52 19.59 -10.94 14.73
N LEU A 53 20.34 -11.93 14.25
CA LEU A 53 20.35 -13.28 14.83
C LEU A 53 20.90 -13.30 16.26
N GLN A 54 21.90 -12.45 16.56
CA GLN A 54 22.43 -12.32 17.91
C GLN A 54 21.38 -11.71 18.86
N VAL A 55 20.70 -10.64 18.42
CA VAL A 55 19.61 -10.03 19.19
C VAL A 55 18.48 -11.02 19.47
N LEU A 56 18.07 -11.81 18.46
CA LEU A 56 17.07 -12.88 18.63
C LEU A 56 17.52 -13.91 19.67
N LYS A 57 18.80 -14.33 19.61
CA LYS A 57 19.38 -15.28 20.56
C LYS A 57 19.40 -14.73 21.99
N ASP A 58 19.83 -13.49 22.17
CA ASP A 58 19.95 -12.83 23.48
C ASP A 58 18.57 -12.61 24.13
N GLN A 59 17.55 -12.33 23.32
CA GLN A 59 16.17 -12.17 23.77
C GLN A 59 15.38 -13.48 23.80
N GLN A 60 16.03 -14.62 23.51
CA GLN A 60 15.41 -15.95 23.44
C GLN A 60 14.17 -16.00 22.52
N LEU A 61 14.23 -15.27 21.40
CA LEU A 61 13.24 -15.27 20.34
C LEU A 61 13.67 -16.24 19.24
N PHE A 62 12.76 -17.13 18.84
CA PHE A 62 13.07 -18.20 17.89
C PHE A 62 12.34 -17.99 16.58
N ALA A 63 13.10 -17.87 15.49
CA ALA A 63 12.57 -17.87 14.14
C ALA A 63 12.37 -19.30 13.64
N LYS A 64 11.25 -19.56 12.96
CA LYS A 64 11.00 -20.85 12.34
C LYS A 64 11.77 -20.93 11.01
N PHE A 65 12.90 -21.65 11.01
CA PHE A 65 13.79 -21.75 9.84
C PHE A 65 13.08 -22.12 8.52
N SER A 66 12.08 -23.00 8.56
CA SER A 66 11.31 -23.40 7.37
C SER A 66 10.49 -22.27 6.73
N LYS A 67 10.34 -21.13 7.40
CA LYS A 67 9.66 -19.93 6.91
C LYS A 67 10.62 -18.77 6.66
N CYS A 68 11.90 -18.95 6.95
CA CYS A 68 12.91 -17.92 6.75
C CYS A 68 13.45 -18.02 5.33
N GLU A 69 13.57 -16.87 4.68
CA GLU A 69 14.18 -16.73 3.37
C GLU A 69 15.42 -15.83 3.51
N PHE A 70 16.54 -16.23 2.92
CA PHE A 70 17.82 -15.53 3.04
C PHE A 70 18.40 -15.24 1.66
N TRP A 71 19.19 -14.17 1.55
CA TRP A 71 19.95 -13.83 0.33
C TRP A 71 19.10 -13.64 -0.93
N LEU A 72 17.90 -13.09 -0.77
CA LEU A 72 17.01 -12.81 -1.88
C LEU A 72 17.20 -11.39 -2.42
N ARG A 73 17.21 -11.25 -3.76
CA ARG A 73 17.20 -9.94 -4.44
C ARG A 73 15.80 -9.32 -4.54
N SER A 74 14.78 -10.14 -4.35
CA SER A 74 13.38 -9.75 -4.32
C SER A 74 12.64 -10.65 -3.33
N ILE A 75 11.79 -10.07 -2.48
CA ILE A 75 11.03 -10.81 -1.48
C ILE A 75 9.57 -10.34 -1.46
N THR A 76 8.66 -11.27 -1.19
CA THR A 76 7.26 -10.92 -0.93
C THR A 76 7.11 -10.53 0.54
N PHE A 77 6.82 -9.27 0.82
CA PHE A 77 6.62 -8.74 2.16
C PHE A 77 5.31 -7.95 2.23
N LEU A 78 4.44 -8.31 3.18
CA LEU A 78 3.11 -7.68 3.37
C LEU A 78 2.26 -7.59 2.09
N GLY A 79 2.31 -8.59 1.21
CA GLY A 79 1.52 -8.57 -0.04
C GLY A 79 2.06 -7.60 -1.10
N HIS A 80 3.31 -7.18 -0.97
CA HIS A 80 4.09 -6.46 -1.98
C HIS A 80 5.35 -7.25 -2.32
N ILE A 81 5.86 -7.08 -3.54
CA ILE A 81 7.19 -7.57 -3.92
C ILE A 81 8.16 -6.40 -3.75
N VAL A 82 9.13 -6.56 -2.87
CA VAL A 82 10.17 -5.56 -2.62
C VAL A 82 11.44 -6.01 -3.32
N SER A 83 12.00 -5.14 -4.17
CA SER A 83 13.23 -5.39 -4.92
C SER A 83 14.11 -4.14 -5.00
N SER A 84 15.29 -4.27 -5.59
CA SER A 84 16.17 -3.13 -5.89
C SER A 84 15.54 -2.10 -6.85
N LYS A 85 14.53 -2.48 -7.62
CA LYS A 85 13.80 -1.56 -8.52
C LYS A 85 12.75 -0.74 -7.78
N GLY A 86 12.27 -1.22 -6.64
CA GLY A 86 11.19 -0.61 -5.88
C GLY A 86 10.19 -1.63 -5.35
N ILE A 87 8.98 -1.14 -5.07
CA ILE A 87 7.84 -1.89 -4.57
C ILE A 87 6.90 -2.19 -5.74
N GLU A 88 6.54 -3.46 -5.88
CA GLU A 88 5.58 -3.95 -6.85
C GLU A 88 4.38 -4.61 -6.13
N VAL A 89 3.27 -4.77 -6.84
CA VAL A 89 2.12 -5.54 -6.36
C VAL A 89 2.44 -7.04 -6.47
N ASP A 90 2.08 -7.82 -5.45
CA ASP A 90 2.25 -9.28 -5.48
C ASP A 90 1.51 -9.90 -6.68
N THR A 91 2.25 -10.64 -7.51
CA THR A 91 1.72 -11.30 -8.72
C THR A 91 0.58 -12.27 -8.39
N LYS A 92 0.64 -12.95 -7.25
CA LYS A 92 -0.44 -13.85 -6.81
C LYS A 92 -1.75 -13.08 -6.54
N LYS A 93 -1.64 -11.84 -6.04
CA LYS A 93 -2.80 -10.96 -5.81
C LYS A 93 -3.29 -10.36 -7.13
N MET A 94 -2.39 -10.04 -8.06
CA MET A 94 -2.76 -9.62 -9.41
C MET A 94 -3.56 -10.72 -10.12
N ASP A 95 -3.13 -11.97 -10.07
CA ASP A 95 -3.83 -13.10 -10.70
C ASP A 95 -5.22 -13.33 -10.09
N ALA A 96 -5.35 -13.18 -8.76
CA ALA A 96 -6.63 -13.23 -8.07
C ALA A 96 -7.57 -12.08 -8.50
N VAL A 97 -7.04 -10.87 -8.70
CA VAL A 97 -7.81 -9.73 -9.21
C VAL A 97 -8.23 -9.95 -10.67
N LYS A 98 -7.33 -10.48 -11.51
CA LYS A 98 -7.60 -10.75 -12.93
C LYS A 98 -8.69 -11.80 -13.10
N SER A 99 -8.66 -12.86 -12.28
CA SER A 99 -9.69 -13.92 -12.24
C SER A 99 -10.94 -13.54 -11.45
N TRP A 100 -10.98 -12.35 -10.83
CA TRP A 100 -12.12 -11.91 -10.03
C TRP A 100 -13.39 -11.83 -10.87
N ARG A 101 -14.42 -12.55 -10.40
CA ARG A 101 -15.74 -12.61 -11.05
C ARG A 101 -16.51 -11.31 -10.83
N ARG A 102 -17.40 -10.98 -11.76
CA ARG A 102 -18.29 -9.82 -11.65
C ARG A 102 -19.03 -9.85 -10.28
N PRO A 103 -18.92 -8.78 -9.46
CA PRO A 103 -19.64 -8.67 -8.20
C PRO A 103 -21.15 -8.72 -8.42
N LEU A 104 -21.86 -9.54 -7.64
CA LEU A 104 -23.33 -9.67 -7.72
C LEU A 104 -24.03 -9.00 -6.53
N THR A 105 -23.30 -8.75 -5.45
CA THR A 105 -23.84 -8.12 -4.25
C THR A 105 -23.05 -6.88 -3.82
N PRO A 106 -23.66 -5.96 -3.05
CA PRO A 106 -22.92 -4.86 -2.43
C PRO A 106 -21.77 -5.33 -1.52
N SER A 107 -21.87 -6.54 -0.96
CA SER A 107 -20.79 -7.12 -0.14
C SER A 107 -19.57 -7.47 -1.00
N ASP A 108 -19.79 -8.07 -2.17
CA ASP A 108 -18.72 -8.41 -3.11
C ASP A 108 -18.00 -7.16 -3.62
N ILE A 109 -18.75 -6.09 -3.88
CA ILE A 109 -18.17 -4.80 -4.26
C ILE A 109 -17.29 -4.26 -3.12
N ARG A 110 -17.75 -4.31 -1.87
CA ARG A 110 -16.94 -3.84 -0.73
C ARG A 110 -15.66 -4.65 -0.57
N SER A 111 -15.72 -5.97 -0.74
CA SER A 111 -14.53 -6.83 -0.71
C SER A 111 -13.54 -6.47 -1.82
N PHE A 112 -14.03 -6.25 -3.05
CA PHE A 112 -13.19 -5.83 -4.17
C PHE A 112 -12.60 -4.43 -3.97
N LEU A 113 -13.39 -3.47 -3.50
CA LEU A 113 -12.94 -2.11 -3.17
C LEU A 113 -11.94 -2.10 -2.00
N GLY A 114 -12.07 -3.02 -1.05
CA GLY A 114 -11.09 -3.19 0.03
C GLY A 114 -9.73 -3.63 -0.50
N LEU A 115 -9.69 -4.66 -1.36
CA LEU A 115 -8.44 -5.14 -1.96
C LEU A 115 -7.82 -4.12 -2.91
N SER A 116 -8.60 -3.53 -3.80
CA SER A 116 -8.12 -2.50 -4.73
C SER A 116 -7.69 -1.22 -3.97
N GLY A 117 -8.37 -0.90 -2.87
CA GLY A 117 -8.02 0.20 -1.97
C GLY A 117 -6.69 -0.01 -1.26
N TYR A 118 -6.32 -1.25 -0.94
CA TYR A 118 -4.99 -1.58 -0.40
C TYR A 118 -3.87 -1.18 -1.36
N TYR A 119 -4.09 -1.40 -2.67
CA TYR A 119 -3.17 -1.05 -3.74
C TYR A 119 -3.41 0.33 -4.36
N ARG A 120 -4.24 1.19 -3.74
CA ARG A 120 -4.56 2.54 -4.27
C ARG A 120 -3.32 3.39 -4.59
N ARG A 121 -2.22 3.16 -3.88
CA ARG A 121 -0.95 3.90 -4.05
C ARG A 121 -0.29 3.68 -5.42
N PHE A 122 -0.69 2.63 -6.13
CA PHE A 122 -0.25 2.27 -7.47
C PHE A 122 -1.21 2.77 -8.56
N LEU A 123 -2.36 3.31 -8.17
CA LEU A 123 -3.47 3.62 -9.07
C LEU A 123 -3.70 5.12 -9.14
N GLU A 124 -3.33 5.71 -10.27
CA GLU A 124 -3.65 7.09 -10.58
C GLU A 124 -5.17 7.29 -10.66
N GLY A 125 -5.68 8.35 -10.02
CA GLY A 125 -7.10 8.71 -10.09
C GLY A 125 -8.07 7.69 -9.46
N PHE A 126 -7.58 6.78 -8.59
CA PHE A 126 -8.36 5.70 -7.98
C PHE A 126 -9.73 6.15 -7.44
N SER A 127 -9.78 7.30 -6.74
CA SER A 127 -11.00 7.79 -6.12
C SER A 127 -12.05 8.27 -7.13
N SER A 128 -11.63 8.74 -8.30
CA SER A 128 -12.54 9.15 -9.38
C SER A 128 -13.12 7.91 -10.07
N ILE A 129 -12.29 6.91 -10.32
CA ILE A 129 -12.66 5.64 -10.97
C ILE A 129 -13.65 4.87 -10.08
N THR A 130 -13.33 4.71 -8.79
CA THR A 130 -14.16 3.94 -7.85
C THR A 130 -15.45 4.63 -7.42
N SER A 131 -15.68 5.89 -7.81
CA SER A 131 -16.84 6.68 -7.38
C SER A 131 -18.19 6.03 -7.70
N LEU A 132 -18.31 5.47 -8.90
CA LEU A 132 -19.52 4.80 -9.34
C LEU A 132 -19.77 3.51 -8.54
N LEU A 133 -18.72 2.72 -8.31
CA LEU A 133 -18.80 1.49 -7.51
C LEU A 133 -19.12 1.77 -6.04
N MET A 134 -18.57 2.85 -5.47
CA MET A 134 -18.90 3.25 -4.10
C MET A 134 -20.38 3.63 -3.95
N THR A 135 -20.98 4.25 -4.97
CA THR A 135 -22.41 4.61 -4.96
C THR A 135 -23.30 3.36 -4.83
N LEU A 136 -22.92 2.24 -5.46
CA LEU A 136 -23.64 0.96 -5.34
C LEU A 136 -23.56 0.31 -3.95
N THR A 137 -22.60 0.73 -3.11
CA THR A 137 -22.44 0.17 -1.75
C THR A 137 -23.18 0.97 -0.68
N GLN A 138 -23.83 2.08 -1.03
CA GLN A 138 -24.54 2.96 -0.10
C GLN A 138 -25.85 2.32 0.38
N LYS A 139 -26.18 2.49 1.67
CA LYS A 139 -27.33 1.84 2.34
C LYS A 139 -28.71 2.12 1.70
N LYS A 140 -28.84 3.18 0.90
CA LYS A 140 -30.11 3.60 0.27
C LYS A 140 -30.15 3.40 -1.25
N ALA A 141 -29.07 2.91 -1.86
CA ALA A 141 -29.01 2.72 -3.30
C ALA A 141 -29.56 1.35 -3.69
N LYS A 142 -30.39 1.29 -4.75
CA LYS A 142 -30.72 0.02 -5.40
C LYS A 142 -29.46 -0.51 -6.08
N PHE A 143 -29.18 -1.80 -5.92
CA PHE A 143 -28.08 -2.44 -6.61
C PHE A 143 -28.46 -2.64 -8.08
N GLU A 144 -28.01 -1.71 -8.92
CA GLU A 144 -28.20 -1.77 -10.37
C GLU A 144 -26.84 -1.73 -11.04
N TRP A 145 -26.39 -2.89 -11.52
CA TRP A 145 -25.11 -2.99 -12.22
C TRP A 145 -25.25 -2.50 -13.65
N SER A 146 -24.90 -1.23 -13.87
CA SER A 146 -24.91 -0.62 -15.20
C SER A 146 -23.69 -1.02 -16.04
N ASN A 147 -23.77 -0.78 -17.36
CA ASN A 147 -22.62 -0.94 -18.26
C ASN A 147 -21.44 -0.04 -17.89
N ALA A 148 -21.70 1.12 -17.27
CA ALA A 148 -20.64 2.00 -16.75
C ALA A 148 -19.91 1.36 -15.56
N CYS A 149 -20.63 0.65 -14.68
CA CYS A 149 -20.05 -0.10 -13.57
C CYS A 149 -19.16 -1.25 -14.08
N GLU A 150 -19.59 -1.95 -15.13
CA GLU A 150 -18.78 -3.00 -15.76
C GLU A 150 -17.48 -2.44 -16.34
N LYS A 151 -17.55 -1.32 -17.07
CA LYS A 151 -16.37 -0.66 -17.65
C LYS A 151 -15.36 -0.27 -16.56
N ILE A 152 -15.82 0.36 -15.49
CA ILE A 152 -14.97 0.76 -14.35
C ILE A 152 -14.37 -0.47 -13.65
N PHE A 153 -15.14 -1.54 -13.51
CA PHE A 153 -14.66 -2.78 -12.90
C PHE A 153 -13.52 -3.41 -13.72
N GLN A 154 -13.68 -3.51 -15.05
CA GLN A 154 -12.61 -4.00 -15.93
C GLN A 154 -11.40 -3.06 -15.95
N GLU A 155 -11.63 -1.74 -16.03
CA GLU A 155 -10.56 -0.74 -16.01
C GLU A 155 -9.72 -0.83 -14.72
N LEU A 156 -10.35 -1.03 -13.56
CA LEU A 156 -9.62 -1.22 -12.30
C LEU A 156 -8.79 -2.51 -12.30
N LYS A 157 -9.31 -3.59 -12.87
CA LYS A 157 -8.56 -4.85 -13.01
C LYS A 157 -7.33 -4.67 -13.90
N ASP A 158 -7.50 -3.97 -15.01
CA ASP A 158 -6.41 -3.69 -15.94
C ASP A 158 -5.35 -2.81 -15.29
N ARG A 159 -5.74 -1.68 -14.67
CA ARG A 159 -4.79 -0.78 -13.99
C ARG A 159 -4.05 -1.46 -12.83
N LEU A 160 -4.68 -2.39 -12.11
CA LEU A 160 -4.01 -3.18 -11.08
C LEU A 160 -3.01 -4.18 -11.67
N THR A 161 -3.30 -4.71 -12.85
CA THR A 161 -2.42 -5.67 -13.55
C THR A 161 -1.22 -4.96 -14.19
N PHE A 162 -1.42 -3.73 -14.68
CA PHE A 162 -0.37 -2.89 -15.27
C PHE A 162 0.18 -1.84 -14.30
N ALA A 163 0.02 -2.08 -12.99
CA ALA A 163 0.49 -1.17 -11.95
C ALA A 163 2.00 -0.91 -12.10
N PRO A 164 2.45 0.36 -12.10
CA PRO A 164 3.86 0.67 -12.23
C PRO A 164 4.64 0.26 -10.98
N VAL A 165 5.95 0.05 -11.13
CA VAL A 165 6.86 -0.14 -10.00
C VAL A 165 7.01 1.19 -9.27
N LEU A 166 6.68 1.22 -7.98
CA LEU A 166 6.85 2.40 -7.14
C LEU A 166 8.27 2.43 -6.59
N THR A 167 8.95 3.56 -6.70
CA THR A 167 10.31 3.71 -6.18
C THR A 167 10.27 4.06 -4.70
N LEU A 168 11.20 3.50 -3.93
CA LEU A 168 11.39 3.88 -2.53
C LEU A 168 11.99 5.29 -2.45
N PRO A 169 11.53 6.16 -1.54
CA PRO A 169 12.13 7.47 -1.37
C PRO A 169 13.59 7.34 -0.92
N GLU A 170 14.48 8.10 -1.54
CA GLU A 170 15.92 8.08 -1.25
C GLU A 170 16.40 9.45 -0.77
N GLY A 171 16.80 9.56 0.49
CA GLY A 171 17.24 10.82 1.09
C GLY A 171 16.09 11.83 1.26
N THR A 172 16.44 13.12 1.36
CA THR A 172 15.50 14.20 1.72
C THR A 172 15.25 15.22 0.61
N TYR A 173 15.88 15.07 -0.55
CA TYR A 173 15.86 16.07 -1.63
C TYR A 173 15.20 15.52 -2.90
N GLY A 174 14.78 16.44 -3.79
CA GLY A 174 14.29 16.08 -5.12
C GLY A 174 12.84 15.58 -5.17
N PHE A 175 12.07 15.78 -4.09
CA PHE A 175 10.64 15.49 -4.08
C PHE A 175 9.87 16.54 -4.88
N ILE A 176 9.03 16.06 -5.78
CA ILE A 176 8.13 16.87 -6.62
C ILE A 176 6.73 16.30 -6.44
N VAL A 177 5.77 17.16 -6.15
CA VAL A 177 4.37 16.78 -6.02
C VAL A 177 3.59 17.42 -7.15
N HIS A 178 2.95 16.60 -7.98
CA HIS A 178 1.97 17.05 -8.96
C HIS A 178 0.58 16.91 -8.36
N CYS A 179 -0.20 17.99 -8.39
CA CYS A 179 -1.58 18.00 -7.90
C CYS A 179 -2.51 18.32 -9.06
N ASP A 180 -3.64 17.61 -9.14
CA ASP A 180 -4.69 17.87 -10.12
C ASP A 180 -6.06 17.77 -9.44
N PRO A 181 -6.77 18.90 -9.26
CA PRO A 181 -8.15 18.91 -8.80
C PRO A 181 -9.14 18.73 -9.95
N SER A 182 -10.24 18.04 -9.67
CA SER A 182 -11.41 17.97 -10.55
C SER A 182 -12.68 18.27 -9.78
N ARG A 183 -13.79 18.47 -10.51
CA ARG A 183 -15.14 18.58 -9.90
C ARG A 183 -15.60 17.29 -9.21
N VAL A 184 -14.87 16.19 -9.38
CA VAL A 184 -15.19 14.87 -8.79
C VAL A 184 -14.32 14.57 -7.58
N GLY A 185 -13.04 14.94 -7.63
CA GLY A 185 -12.06 14.61 -6.60
C GLY A 185 -10.72 15.31 -6.79
N LEU A 186 -9.85 15.15 -5.80
CA LEU A 186 -8.46 15.61 -5.78
C LEU A 186 -7.55 14.42 -6.09
N GLY A 187 -6.57 14.63 -6.96
CA GLY A 187 -5.50 13.69 -7.24
C GLY A 187 -4.14 14.32 -6.99
N CYS A 188 -3.16 13.52 -6.58
CA CYS A 188 -1.78 13.92 -6.58
C CYS A 188 -0.83 12.74 -6.80
N VAL A 189 0.35 13.05 -7.31
CA VAL A 189 1.45 12.10 -7.54
C VAL A 189 2.68 12.64 -6.84
N LEU A 190 3.23 11.85 -5.93
CA LEU A 190 4.53 12.10 -5.32
C LEU A 190 5.62 11.45 -6.19
N MET A 191 6.55 12.26 -6.67
CA MET A 191 7.67 11.83 -7.49
C MET A 191 8.99 12.26 -6.85
N GLN A 192 10.04 11.51 -7.14
CA GLN A 192 11.40 11.88 -6.79
C GLN A 192 12.34 11.54 -7.94
N ASN A 193 13.15 12.50 -8.37
CA ASN A 193 14.11 12.33 -9.46
C ASN A 193 13.48 11.72 -10.73
N GLY A 194 12.26 12.16 -11.08
CA GLY A 194 11.51 11.67 -12.25
C GLY A 194 10.86 10.29 -12.10
N LYS A 195 10.97 9.65 -10.93
CA LYS A 195 10.34 8.36 -10.63
C LYS A 195 9.14 8.55 -9.69
N VAL A 196 8.12 7.71 -9.85
CA VAL A 196 6.91 7.78 -9.01
C VAL A 196 7.13 7.03 -7.70
N ILE A 197 6.83 7.69 -6.58
CA ILE A 197 6.84 7.10 -5.24
C ILE A 197 5.44 6.62 -4.85
N ALA A 198 4.44 7.48 -5.06
CA ALA A 198 3.06 7.15 -4.69
C ALA A 198 2.03 7.99 -5.45
N TYR A 199 0.92 7.36 -5.78
CA TYR A 199 -0.32 8.02 -6.18
C TYR A 199 -1.23 8.17 -4.98
N SER A 200 -1.97 9.27 -4.92
CA SER A 200 -3.03 9.45 -3.95
C SER A 200 -4.20 10.21 -4.56
N SER A 201 -5.40 9.84 -4.16
CA SER A 201 -6.60 10.52 -4.63
C SER A 201 -7.73 10.39 -3.61
N ARG A 202 -8.62 11.38 -3.61
CA ARG A 202 -9.77 11.45 -2.71
C ARG A 202 -10.92 12.20 -3.37
N GLN A 203 -12.15 11.73 -3.15
CA GLN A 203 -13.35 12.45 -3.54
C GLN A 203 -13.54 13.74 -2.77
N LEU A 204 -14.16 14.72 -3.42
CA LEU A 204 -14.55 15.96 -2.76
C LEU A 204 -15.58 15.67 -1.66
N LYS A 205 -15.37 16.27 -0.49
CA LYS A 205 -16.38 16.35 0.56
C LYS A 205 -17.55 17.21 0.08
N VAL A 206 -18.69 17.04 0.75
CA VAL A 206 -19.93 17.75 0.41
C VAL A 206 -19.73 19.27 0.34
N HIS A 207 -18.96 19.86 1.25
CA HIS A 207 -18.66 21.30 1.24
C HIS A 207 -17.64 21.69 0.17
N GLU A 208 -16.64 20.84 -0.11
CA GLU A 208 -15.60 21.09 -1.13
C GLU A 208 -16.19 21.14 -2.54
N LYS A 209 -17.37 20.52 -2.77
CA LYS A 209 -18.07 20.60 -4.07
C LYS A 209 -18.48 22.01 -4.46
N ASN A 210 -18.68 22.88 -3.47
CA ASN A 210 -19.08 24.27 -3.69
C ASN A 210 -17.87 25.20 -3.91
N TYR A 211 -16.66 24.68 -3.79
CA TYR A 211 -15.46 25.49 -3.94
C TYR A 211 -15.29 25.96 -5.41
N PRO A 212 -14.85 27.21 -5.60
CA PRO A 212 -14.36 27.66 -6.91
C PRO A 212 -13.08 26.91 -7.29
N THR A 213 -12.70 26.96 -8.57
CA THR A 213 -11.56 26.19 -9.09
C THR A 213 -10.25 26.48 -8.35
N HIS A 214 -9.96 27.74 -8.02
CA HIS A 214 -8.74 28.11 -7.30
C HIS A 214 -8.69 27.53 -5.87
N ASP A 215 -9.82 27.45 -5.18
CA ASP A 215 -9.90 26.82 -3.85
C ASP A 215 -9.73 25.30 -3.93
N LEU A 216 -10.17 24.68 -5.04
CA LEU A 216 -9.92 23.27 -5.29
C LEU A 216 -8.44 22.98 -5.57
N GLU A 217 -7.75 23.85 -6.30
CA GLU A 217 -6.29 23.77 -6.50
C GLU A 217 -5.55 23.84 -5.17
N LEU A 218 -5.90 24.80 -4.31
CA LEU A 218 -5.32 24.89 -2.97
C LEU A 218 -5.66 23.65 -2.12
N ALA A 219 -6.89 23.16 -2.20
CA ALA A 219 -7.30 21.94 -1.49
C ALA A 219 -6.52 20.69 -1.95
N ALA A 220 -6.18 20.59 -3.23
CA ALA A 220 -5.34 19.51 -3.76
C ALA A 220 -3.93 19.58 -3.18
N ILE A 221 -3.33 20.77 -3.07
CA ILE A 221 -2.00 20.98 -2.47
C ILE A 221 -2.03 20.60 -0.98
N VAL A 222 -3.01 21.10 -0.23
CA VAL A 222 -3.17 20.78 1.21
C VAL A 222 -3.40 19.29 1.41
N PHE A 223 -4.17 18.65 0.52
CA PHE A 223 -4.34 17.20 0.54
C PHE A 223 -3.02 16.48 0.31
N ALA A 224 -2.24 16.91 -0.68
CA ALA A 224 -0.99 16.26 -1.03
C ALA A 224 0.07 16.36 0.07
N LEU A 225 0.15 17.50 0.77
CA LEU A 225 1.08 17.72 1.88
C LEU A 225 0.70 16.98 3.17
N LYS A 226 -0.51 16.44 3.26
CA LYS A 226 -0.98 15.64 4.42
C LYS A 226 -0.71 14.14 4.26
N ILE A 227 -0.26 13.72 3.09
CA ILE A 227 0.11 12.33 2.78
C ILE A 227 1.49 12.07 3.35
#